data_AF-A0A816FNH5-F1
#
_entry.id   AF-A0A816FNH5-F1
#
_cell.length_a   1.000
_cell.length_b   1.000
_cell.length_c   1.000
_cell.angle_alpha   90.00
_cell.angle_beta   90.00
_cell.angle_gamma   90.00
#
_symmetry.space_group_name_H-M   'P 1'
#
loop_
_entity.id
_entity.type
_entity.pdbx_description
1 polymer ?
#
loop_
_entity_poly.entity_id
_entity_poly.type
_entity_poly.pdbx_seq_one_letter_code
_entity_poly.pdbx_strand_id
1 'polypeptide(L)' 'RLEKAEPIDGRIINRFRQLAKQHLLWISSGGFHQRPGDGTRLLNSHLIINYQGDIIGRYSKIHYFMFKLVL' A
#
# COMPACT_ATOMS: atom_id res chain seq x y z
N ARG A 1 1.13 -15.02 1.26
CA ARG A 1 1.64 -13.61 1.17
C ARG A 1 1.14 -12.92 -0.10
N LEU A 2 1.26 -13.58 -1.27
CA LEU A 2 0.64 -13.16 -2.54
C LEU A 2 -0.89 -13.10 -2.50
N GLU A 3 -1.52 -14.09 -1.86
CA GLU A 3 -2.99 -14.19 -1.77
C GLU A 3 -3.66 -13.02 -1.03
N LYS A 4 -2.91 -12.29 -0.19
CA LYS A 4 -3.40 -11.13 0.55
C LYS A 4 -3.04 -9.80 -0.11
N ALA A 5 -2.39 -9.83 -1.27
CA ALA A 5 -2.02 -8.63 -1.99
C ALA A 5 -3.24 -8.08 -2.76
N GLU A 6 -3.43 -6.78 -2.66
CA GLU A 6 -4.55 -6.08 -3.27
C GLU A 6 -4.04 -5.00 -4.23
N PRO A 7 -4.78 -4.64 -5.28
CA PRO A 7 -4.47 -3.46 -6.07
C PRO A 7 -4.62 -2.19 -5.20
N ILE A 8 -4.13 -1.05 -5.69
CA ILE A 8 -4.15 0.22 -4.93
C ILE A 8 -5.57 0.73 -4.64
N ASP A 9 -6.53 0.30 -5.43
CA ASP A 9 -7.98 0.53 -5.31
C ASP A 9 -8.71 -0.70 -4.75
N GLY A 10 -7.97 -1.61 -4.09
CA GLY A 10 -8.52 -2.79 -3.44
C GLY A 10 -9.32 -2.47 -2.17
N ARG A 11 -9.90 -3.52 -1.59
CA ARG A 11 -10.81 -3.44 -0.43
C ARG A 11 -10.17 -2.71 0.75
N ILE A 12 -8.92 -3.04 1.11
CA ILE A 12 -8.23 -2.45 2.27
C ILE A 12 -8.01 -0.95 2.07
N ILE A 13 -7.49 -0.53 0.92
CA ILE A 13 -7.22 0.88 0.67
C ILE A 13 -8.53 1.66 0.55
N ASN A 14 -9.55 1.13 -0.11
CA ASN A 14 -10.87 1.76 -0.13
C ASN A 14 -11.47 1.91 1.26
N ARG A 15 -11.26 0.93 2.16
CA ARG A 15 -11.67 1.06 3.55
C ARG A 15 -10.94 2.20 4.27
N PHE A 16 -9.63 2.36 4.06
CA PHE A 16 -8.90 3.51 4.60
C PHE A 16 -9.37 4.84 4.01
N ARG A 17 -9.63 4.91 2.70
CA ARG A 17 -10.20 6.11 2.07
C ARG A 17 -11.56 6.49 2.66
N GLN A 18 -12.42 5.50 2.93
CA GLN A 18 -13.70 5.73 3.62
C GLN A 18 -13.49 6.24 5.05
N LEU A 19 -12.62 5.60 5.83
CA LEU A 19 -12.33 6.02 7.21
C LEU A 19 -11.73 7.43 7.27
N ALA A 20 -10.85 7.79 6.33
CA ALA A 20 -10.30 9.13 6.21
C ALA A 20 -11.40 10.18 6.03
N LYS A 21 -12.34 9.93 5.11
CA LYS A 21 -13.53 10.79 4.89
C LYS A 21 -14.44 10.87 6.12
N GLN A 22 -14.74 9.71 6.72
CA GLN A 22 -15.69 9.61 7.84
C GLN A 22 -15.19 10.33 9.09
N HIS A 23 -13.88 10.34 9.32
CA HIS A 23 -13.27 10.90 10.53
C HIS A 23 -12.50 12.20 10.29
N LEU A 24 -12.46 12.71 9.05
CA LEU A 24 -11.71 13.90 8.66
C LEU A 24 -10.21 13.82 9.01
N LEU A 25 -9.62 12.65 8.80
CA LEU A 25 -8.22 12.37 9.15
C LEU A 25 -7.36 12.13 7.92
N TRP A 26 -6.08 12.44 8.07
CA TRP A 26 -5.04 11.96 7.16
C TRP A 26 -4.55 10.59 7.61
N ILE A 27 -4.32 9.69 6.65
CA ILE A 27 -3.85 8.33 6.93
C ILE A 27 -2.51 8.11 6.23
N SER A 28 -1.53 7.67 7.04
CA SER A 28 -0.25 7.17 6.58
C SER A 28 -0.28 5.63 6.62
N SER A 29 -0.48 4.98 5.46
CA SER A 29 -0.52 3.51 5.35
C SER A 29 0.87 2.99 5.04
N GLY A 30 1.66 2.68 6.07
CA GLY A 30 3.13 2.56 6.00
C GLY A 30 3.74 1.37 5.23
N GLY A 31 2.94 0.48 4.63
CA GLY A 31 3.51 -0.68 3.91
C GLY A 31 2.51 -1.78 3.59
N PHE A 32 1.53 -1.49 2.75
CA PHE A 32 0.58 -2.51 2.29
C PHE A 32 1.18 -3.35 1.15
N HIS A 33 0.74 -4.61 1.05
CA HIS A 33 1.16 -5.52 -0.01
C HIS A 33 0.39 -5.17 -1.29
N GLN A 34 1.01 -4.39 -2.16
CA GLN A 34 0.40 -3.98 -3.42
C GLN A 34 0.64 -5.03 -4.51
N ARG A 35 -0.45 -5.39 -5.21
CA ARG A 35 -0.41 -6.10 -6.49
C ARG A 35 -0.47 -5.07 -7.62
N PRO A 36 0.63 -4.82 -8.35
CA PRO A 36 0.60 -3.95 -9.53
C PRO A 36 -0.12 -4.64 -10.70
N GLY A 37 -0.66 -3.85 -11.62
CA GLY A 37 -1.48 -4.34 -12.74
C GLY A 37 -0.70 -5.14 -13.79
N ASP A 38 0.62 -4.98 -13.83
CA ASP A 38 1.54 -5.67 -14.74
C ASP A 38 1.98 -7.06 -14.23
N GLY A 39 1.62 -7.42 -12.99
CA GLY A 39 1.94 -8.73 -12.40
C GLY A 39 3.43 -9.00 -12.14
N THR A 40 4.31 -8.01 -12.30
CA THR A 40 5.76 -8.21 -12.34
C THR A 40 6.34 -8.62 -10.99
N ARG A 41 5.87 -8.00 -9.89
CA ARG A 41 6.21 -8.39 -8.51
C ARG A 41 5.29 -7.73 -7.48
N LEU A 42 5.22 -8.30 -6.29
CA LEU A 42 4.63 -7.60 -5.13
C LEU A 42 5.48 -6.38 -4.75
N LEU A 43 4.80 -5.28 -4.42
CA LEU A 43 5.43 -4.09 -3.87
C LEU A 43 5.03 -3.92 -2.40
N ASN A 44 5.98 -3.50 -1.58
CA ASN A 44 5.66 -2.91 -0.27
C ASN A 44 5.43 -1.41 -0.49
N SER A 45 4.18 -0.98 -0.46
CA SER A 45 3.80 0.38 -0.81
C SER A 45 3.30 1.15 0.41
N HIS A 46 3.84 2.35 0.59
CA HIS A 46 3.39 3.35 1.54
C HIS A 46 2.49 4.36 0.82
N LEU A 47 1.27 4.56 1.31
CA LEU A 47 0.34 5.57 0.81
C LEU A 47 0.08 6.67 1.82
N ILE A 48 -0.07 7.90 1.33
CA ILE A 48 -0.63 9.03 2.08
C ILE A 48 -2.02 9.32 1.52
N ILE A 49 -3.03 9.29 2.40
CA ILE A 49 -4.44 9.54 2.07
C ILE A 49 -4.87 10.81 2.82
N ASN A 50 -5.40 11.80 2.11
CA ASN A 50 -5.91 13.03 2.73
C ASN A 50 -7.31 12.81 3.36
N TYR A 51 -7.85 13.84 4.02
CA TYR A 51 -9.17 13.77 4.64
C TYR A 51 -10.35 13.68 3.66
N GLN A 52 -10.15 14.04 2.38
CA GLN A 52 -11.09 13.73 1.30
C GLN A 52 -11.01 12.27 0.86
N GLY A 53 -10.14 11.45 1.46
CA GLY A 53 -9.93 10.07 1.04
C GLY A 53 -9.24 9.94 -0.30
N ASP A 54 -8.51 10.95 -0.77
CA ASP A 54 -7.67 10.89 -1.97
C ASP A 54 -6.27 10.43 -1.62
N ILE A 55 -5.69 9.60 -2.49
CA ILE A 55 -4.29 9.19 -2.38
C ILE A 55 -3.46 10.32 -2.97
N ILE A 56 -2.79 11.09 -2.11
CA ILE A 56 -1.98 12.24 -2.51
C ILE A 56 -0.48 11.91 -2.58
N GLY A 57 -0.08 10.74 -2.09
CA GLY A 57 1.30 10.29 -2.06
C GLY A 57 1.39 8.78 -2.12
N ARG A 58 2.38 8.29 -2.87
CA ARG A 58 2.71 6.87 -2.98
C ARG A 58 4.22 6.70 -3.05
N TYR A 59 4.73 5.80 -2.22
CA TYR A 59 6.12 5.36 -2.24
C TYR A 59 6.15 3.83 -2.22
N SER A 60 6.92 3.21 -3.11
CA SER A 60 7.17 1.76 -3.05
C SER A 60 8.58 1.54 -2.53
N LYS A 61 8.72 0.77 -1.44
CA LYS A 61 10.00 0.49 -0.78
C LYS A 61 11.03 0.06 -1.82
N ILE A 62 12.14 0.79 -1.91
CA ILE A 62 13.21 0.52 -2.89
C ILE A 62 14.31 -0.38 -2.31
N HIS A 63 14.61 -0.23 -1.01
CA HIS A 63 15.63 -1.03 -0.31
C HIS A 63 14.97 -2.23 0.37
N TYR A 64 15.08 -3.42 -0.23
CA TYR A 64 14.61 -4.67 0.37
C TYR A 64 15.73 -5.31 1.18
N PHE A 65 15.39 -5.86 2.34
CA PHE A 65 16.30 -6.75 3.04
C PHE A 65 16.42 -8.04 2.23
N MET A 66 17.60 -8.28 1.67
CA MET A 66 17.93 -9.52 0.96
C MET A 66 19.15 -10.14 1.62
N PHE A 67 18.99 -11.39 2.05
CA PHE A 67 20.08 -12.21 2.56
C PHE A 67 20.03 -13.55 1.81
N LYS A 68 21.17 -14.01 1.32
CA LYS A 68 21.32 -15.33 0.71
C LYS A 68 22.33 -16.09 1.55
N LEU A 69 21.87 -17.11 2.28
CA LEU A 69 22.77 -18.06 2.93
C LEU A 69 23.45 -18.85 1.82
N VAL A 70 24.78 -18.85 1.82
CA VAL A 70 25.58 -19.75 0.99
C VAL A 70 26.13 -20.81 1.93
N LEU A 71 25.72 -22.05 1.72
CA LEU A 71 26.31 -23.24 2.33
C LEU A 71 27.45 -23.74 1.45
#